data_AF-A0A2N6JUY1-F1
#
_entry.id   AF-A0A2N6JUY1-F1
#
_cell.length_a   1.000
_cell.length_b   1.000
_cell.length_c   1.000
_cell.angle_alpha   90.00
_cell.angle_beta   90.00
_cell.angle_gamma   90.00
#
_symmetry.space_group_name_H-M   'P 1'
#
loop_
_entity.id
_entity.type
_entity.pdbx_description
1 polymer ?
#
loop_
_entity_poly.entity_id
_entity_poly.type
_entity_poly.pdbx_seq_one_letter_code
_entity_poly.pdbx_strand_id
1 'polypeptide(L)'
;MEKSIHYSYLPKVIQNHNRLDVLLALRGFACLMVVIIHCAPPRNALIYQHYDFSWLIFSHGAVAVWIFFCLSGYLMGKAFYTERYLSDVTGVIHFWRNRAIRILPLYYFAVLILSIFVYPDVLKFDNWGYLLRVCTFTYNPYIASSPVAFNDVFWSLSTEVQFYILVPFIYNLSKSLVFKQKHVIATAILII
;
A
#
# COMPACT_ATOMS: atom_id res chain seq x y z
N MET A 1 -35.59 -1.21 -53.59
CA MET A 1 -34.78 -2.35 -53.10
C MET A 1 -33.61 -1.77 -52.31
N GLU A 2 -33.82 -1.48 -51.04
CA GLU A 2 -32.79 -0.90 -50.16
C GLU A 2 -32.54 -1.94 -49.06
N LYS A 3 -31.39 -2.61 -49.11
CA LYS A 3 -31.01 -3.62 -48.11
C LYS A 3 -30.38 -2.90 -46.93
N SER A 4 -31.10 -2.84 -45.81
CA SER A 4 -30.57 -2.41 -44.51
C SER A 4 -29.52 -3.42 -44.02
N ILE A 5 -28.27 -3.00 -43.94
CA ILE A 5 -27.18 -3.82 -43.41
C ILE A 5 -27.29 -3.81 -41.87
N HIS A 6 -27.60 -4.97 -41.29
CA HIS A 6 -27.67 -5.22 -39.86
C HIS A 6 -26.25 -5.19 -39.24
N TYR A 7 -25.91 -4.13 -38.51
CA TYR A 7 -24.62 -3.95 -37.82
C TYR A 7 -24.48 -4.76 -36.51
N SER A 8 -25.05 -5.97 -36.43
CA SER A 8 -25.06 -6.79 -35.21
C SER A 8 -23.79 -7.63 -34.98
N TYR A 9 -22.79 -7.55 -35.86
CA TYR A 9 -21.62 -8.44 -35.84
C TYR A 9 -20.27 -7.73 -35.81
N LEU A 10 -20.21 -6.44 -35.46
CA LEU A 10 -18.92 -5.80 -35.26
C LEU A 10 -18.26 -6.39 -34.00
N PRO A 11 -17.07 -7.01 -34.09
CA PRO A 11 -16.33 -7.41 -32.92
C PRO A 11 -16.13 -6.16 -32.06
N LYS A 12 -16.45 -6.27 -30.76
CA LYS A 12 -16.18 -5.21 -29.77
C LYS A 12 -14.75 -4.73 -30.01
N VAL A 13 -14.68 -3.51 -30.55
CA VAL A 13 -13.48 -2.71 -30.77
C VAL A 13 -12.47 -3.04 -29.69
N ILE A 14 -11.24 -3.39 -30.09
CA ILE A 14 -10.06 -3.54 -29.24
C ILE A 14 -10.10 -2.40 -28.22
N GLN A 15 -10.60 -2.70 -27.02
CA GLN A 15 -10.73 -1.70 -25.97
C GLN A 15 -9.30 -1.34 -25.61
N ASN A 16 -8.90 -0.13 -25.97
CA ASN A 16 -7.56 0.39 -25.82
C ASN A 16 -7.09 0.20 -24.36
N HIS A 17 -6.24 -0.81 -24.13
CA HIS A 17 -5.79 -1.28 -22.80
C HIS A 17 -4.69 -0.40 -22.18
N ASN A 18 -4.54 0.84 -22.67
CA ASN A 18 -3.53 1.80 -22.21
C ASN A 18 -4.14 3.03 -21.52
N ARG A 19 -5.32 2.89 -20.91
CA ARG A 19 -5.83 3.90 -19.97
C ARG A 19 -5.02 3.77 -18.69
N LEU A 20 -4.05 4.66 -18.48
CA LEU A 20 -3.38 4.80 -17.19
C LEU A 20 -4.47 4.92 -16.10
N ASP A 21 -4.48 3.98 -15.15
CA ASP A 21 -5.34 4.11 -13.98
C ASP A 21 -4.80 5.28 -13.17
N VAL A 22 -5.52 6.42 -13.22
CA VAL A 22 -5.12 7.67 -12.58
C VAL A 22 -4.88 7.47 -11.08
N LEU A 23 -5.62 6.57 -10.43
CA LEU A 23 -5.44 6.26 -9.02
C LEU A 23 -4.16 5.46 -8.77
N LEU A 24 -3.80 4.57 -9.70
CA LEU A 24 -2.52 3.87 -9.67
C LEU A 24 -1.35 4.82 -9.91
N ALA A 25 -1.49 5.77 -10.84
CA ALA A 25 -0.49 6.80 -11.11
C ALA A 25 -0.29 7.71 -9.90
N LEU A 26 -1.39 8.16 -9.28
CA LEU A 26 -1.35 8.96 -8.05
C LEU A 26 -0.71 8.19 -6.90
N ARG A 27 -1.00 6.89 -6.76
CA ARG A 27 -0.33 6.03 -5.76
C ARG A 27 1.16 5.90 -6.03
N GLY A 28 1.55 5.76 -7.30
CA GLY A 28 2.95 5.74 -7.72
C GLY A 28 3.67 7.05 -7.39
N PHE A 29 3.01 8.18 -7.65
CA PHE A 29 3.51 9.51 -7.29
C PHE A 29 3.68 9.67 -5.78
N ALA A 30 2.69 9.26 -4.98
CA ALA A 30 2.78 9.28 -3.53
C ALA A 30 3.93 8.40 -3.00
N CYS A 31 4.11 7.21 -3.57
CA CYS A 31 5.24 6.32 -3.25
C CYS A 31 6.59 6.96 -3.57
N LEU A 32 6.73 7.63 -4.71
CA LEU A 32 7.95 8.33 -5.10
C LEU A 32 8.28 9.47 -4.12
N MET A 33 7.27 10.25 -3.70
CA MET A 33 7.45 11.30 -2.71
C MET A 33 7.95 10.75 -1.37
N VAL A 34 7.40 9.61 -0.92
CA VAL A 34 7.87 8.91 0.30
C VAL A 34 9.34 8.51 0.17
N VAL A 35 9.76 7.96 -0.97
CA VAL A 35 11.16 7.61 -1.23
C VAL A 35 12.06 8.84 -1.17
N ILE A 36 11.69 9.92 -1.86
CA ILE A 36 12.47 11.18 -1.89
C ILE A 36 12.68 11.71 -0.48
N ILE A 37 11.65 11.70 0.37
CA ILE A 37 11.73 12.20 1.74
C ILE A 37 12.63 11.32 2.61
N HIS A 38 12.57 10.00 2.46
CA HIS A 38 13.44 9.08 3.20
C HIS A 38 14.89 9.04 2.70
N CYS A 39 15.14 9.45 1.45
CA CYS A 39 16.50 9.69 0.97
C CYS A 39 17.15 10.95 1.57
N ALA A 40 16.41 11.74 2.36
CA ALA A 40 16.88 12.91 3.09
C ALA A 40 17.80 13.84 2.25
N PRO A 41 17.30 14.37 1.09
CA PRO A 41 18.11 15.21 0.23
C PRO A 41 18.63 16.42 1.02
N PRO A 42 19.92 16.80 0.88
CA PRO A 42 20.47 17.91 1.64
C PRO A 42 19.68 19.18 1.32
N ARG A 43 19.14 19.84 2.36
CA ARG A 43 18.28 21.03 2.22
C ARG A 43 18.91 22.12 1.35
N ASN A 44 20.24 22.25 1.43
CA ASN A 44 21.03 23.20 0.64
C ASN A 44 20.97 22.94 -0.87
N ALA A 45 20.71 21.72 -1.32
CA ALA A 45 20.53 21.39 -2.73
C ALA A 45 19.18 21.87 -3.29
N LEU A 46 18.24 22.29 -2.43
CA LEU A 46 16.91 22.80 -2.81
C LEU A 46 16.81 24.32 -2.70
N ILE A 47 17.90 25.00 -2.36
CA ILE A 47 17.96 26.45 -2.34
C ILE A 47 18.54 26.90 -3.68
N TYR A 48 17.74 27.58 -4.49
CA TYR A 48 18.18 28.13 -5.77
C TYR A 48 17.96 29.64 -5.79
N GLN A 49 19.03 30.42 -6.01
CA GLN A 49 18.96 31.89 -6.08
C GLN A 49 18.17 32.54 -4.91
N HIS A 50 18.44 32.13 -3.66
CA HIS A 50 17.77 32.59 -2.44
C HIS A 50 16.28 32.19 -2.29
N TYR A 51 15.71 31.45 -3.25
CA TYR A 51 14.42 30.81 -3.10
C TYR A 51 14.59 29.43 -2.47
N ASP A 52 13.96 29.25 -1.32
CA ASP A 52 13.92 27.96 -0.62
C ASP A 52 12.79 27.10 -1.19
N PHE A 53 13.13 26.08 -1.98
CA PHE A 53 12.18 25.08 -2.47
C PHE A 53 12.02 23.88 -1.54
N SER A 54 12.67 23.88 -0.37
CA SER A 54 12.60 22.76 0.57
C SER A 54 11.17 22.50 1.05
N TRP A 55 10.31 23.52 1.13
CA TRP A 55 8.90 23.33 1.49
C TRP A 55 8.12 22.41 0.52
N LEU A 56 8.48 22.35 -0.77
CA LEU A 56 7.81 21.49 -1.75
C LEU A 56 8.03 19.99 -1.47
N ILE A 57 9.14 19.65 -0.83
CA ILE A 57 9.55 18.27 -0.56
C ILE A 57 9.40 17.92 0.92
N PHE A 58 9.67 18.88 1.80
CA PHE A 58 9.69 18.68 3.25
C PHE A 58 8.39 19.11 3.95
N SER A 59 7.46 19.80 3.29
CA SER A 59 6.15 20.05 3.89
C SER A 59 5.29 18.79 3.80
N HIS A 60 5.29 18.03 4.90
CA HIS A 60 4.39 16.92 5.20
C HIS A 60 4.56 15.64 4.35
N GLY A 61 5.71 14.97 4.46
CA GLY A 61 5.83 13.57 3.99
C GLY A 61 4.77 12.62 4.53
N ALA A 62 4.21 12.94 5.70
CA ALA A 62 3.03 12.28 6.26
C ALA A 62 1.83 12.26 5.30
N VAL A 63 1.59 13.34 4.54
CA VAL A 63 0.47 13.43 3.59
C VAL A 63 0.66 12.45 2.45
N ALA A 64 1.88 12.31 1.91
CA ALA A 64 2.17 11.34 0.86
C ALA A 64 1.92 9.91 1.36
N VAL A 65 2.32 9.60 2.59
CA VAL A 65 2.04 8.31 3.24
C VAL A 65 0.54 8.07 3.40
N TRP A 66 -0.23 9.08 3.84
CA TRP A 66 -1.68 8.97 3.97
C TRP A 66 -2.36 8.71 2.63
N ILE A 67 -2.01 9.47 1.60
CA ILE A 67 -2.53 9.27 0.23
C ILE A 67 -2.20 7.87 -0.26
N PHE A 68 -0.95 7.41 -0.06
CA PHE A 68 -0.54 6.06 -0.45
C PHE A 68 -1.39 4.98 0.23
N PHE A 69 -1.61 5.08 1.54
CA PHE A 69 -2.41 4.09 2.28
C PHE A 69 -3.90 4.14 1.92
N CYS A 70 -4.49 5.34 1.80
CA CYS A 70 -5.88 5.49 1.37
C CYS A 70 -6.13 4.87 -0.02
N LEU A 71 -5.25 5.16 -0.98
CA LEU A 71 -5.36 4.60 -2.34
C LEU A 71 -5.11 3.09 -2.35
N SER A 72 -4.14 2.60 -1.56
CA SER A 72 -3.88 1.17 -1.41
C SER A 72 -5.10 0.43 -0.87
N GLY A 73 -5.72 0.93 0.20
CA GLY A 73 -6.95 0.36 0.76
C GLY A 73 -8.10 0.35 -0.25
N TYR A 74 -8.35 1.49 -0.92
CA TYR A 74 -9.38 1.60 -1.95
C TYR A 74 -9.17 0.59 -3.09
N LEU A 75 -7.95 0.49 -3.63
CA LEU A 75 -7.65 -0.43 -4.74
C LEU A 75 -7.77 -1.90 -4.34
N MET A 76 -7.42 -2.24 -3.09
CA MET A 76 -7.63 -3.59 -2.57
C MET A 76 -9.11 -3.92 -2.44
N GLY A 77 -9.92 -3.03 -1.85
CA GLY A 77 -11.37 -3.20 -1.75
C GLY A 77 -12.05 -3.27 -3.13
N LYS A 78 -11.66 -2.39 -4.05
CA LYS A 78 -12.12 -2.41 -5.45
C LYS A 78 -11.86 -3.77 -6.12
N ALA A 79 -10.77 -4.45 -5.79
CA ALA A 79 -10.46 -5.76 -6.37
C ALA A 79 -11.48 -6.85 -5.96
N PHE A 80 -12.03 -6.79 -4.75
CA PHE A 80 -13.11 -7.68 -4.33
C PHE A 80 -14.47 -7.22 -4.85
N TYR A 81 -14.72 -5.90 -4.89
CA TYR A 81 -15.97 -5.33 -5.40
C TYR A 81 -16.17 -5.58 -6.91
N THR A 82 -15.10 -5.49 -7.69
CA THR A 82 -15.11 -5.75 -9.15
C THR A 82 -14.98 -7.23 -9.49
N GLU A 83 -15.10 -8.12 -8.49
CA GLU A 83 -15.01 -9.58 -8.63
C GLU A 83 -13.69 -10.08 -9.26
N ARG A 84 -12.64 -9.25 -9.24
CA ARG A 84 -11.28 -9.69 -9.61
C ARG A 84 -10.79 -10.79 -8.66
N TYR A 85 -11.19 -10.72 -7.38
CA TYR A 85 -11.05 -11.80 -6.42
C TYR A 85 -12.40 -12.16 -5.83
N LEU A 86 -12.70 -13.45 -5.78
CA LEU A 86 -13.87 -13.95 -5.08
C LEU A 86 -13.73 -13.70 -3.58
N SER A 87 -14.86 -13.50 -2.90
CA SER A 87 -14.90 -13.24 -1.46
C SER A 87 -14.95 -14.54 -0.63
N ASP A 88 -14.94 -15.69 -1.30
CA ASP A 88 -14.86 -17.01 -0.69
C ASP A 88 -13.42 -17.34 -0.25
N VAL A 89 -13.26 -18.46 0.46
CA VAL A 89 -11.96 -18.88 0.99
C VAL A 89 -10.91 -18.99 -0.13
N THR A 90 -11.31 -19.54 -1.29
CA THR A 90 -10.41 -19.73 -2.43
C THR A 90 -9.94 -18.40 -3.01
N GLY A 91 -10.84 -17.44 -3.22
CA GLY A 91 -10.51 -16.12 -3.76
C GLY A 91 -9.62 -15.30 -2.81
N VAL A 92 -9.86 -15.40 -1.50
CA VAL A 92 -9.02 -14.76 -0.48
C VAL A 92 -7.61 -15.36 -0.45
N ILE A 93 -7.48 -16.69 -0.53
CA ILE A 93 -6.16 -17.34 -0.62
C ILE A 93 -5.42 -16.89 -1.89
N HIS A 94 -6.12 -16.80 -3.04
CA HIS A 94 -5.52 -16.30 -4.28
C HIS A 94 -5.06 -14.84 -4.14
N PHE A 95 -5.84 -14.00 -3.48
CA PHE A 95 -5.46 -12.62 -3.18
C PHE A 95 -4.18 -12.56 -2.33
N TRP A 96 -4.13 -13.30 -1.21
CA TRP A 96 -2.96 -13.33 -0.34
C TRP A 96 -1.72 -13.88 -1.04
N ARG A 97 -1.85 -14.97 -1.79
CA ARG A 97 -0.74 -15.56 -2.55
C ARG A 97 -0.13 -14.57 -3.53
N ASN A 98 -0.96 -13.89 -4.32
CA ASN A 98 -0.49 -12.93 -5.33
C ASN A 98 0.23 -11.74 -4.70
N ARG A 99 -0.17 -11.30 -3.50
CA ARG A 99 0.51 -10.24 -2.75
C ARG A 99 1.80 -10.73 -2.09
N ALA A 100 1.77 -11.94 -1.53
CA ALA A 100 2.93 -12.55 -0.87
C ALA A 100 4.09 -12.75 -1.86
N ILE A 101 3.84 -13.31 -3.05
CA ILE A 101 4.87 -13.53 -4.08
C ILE A 101 5.48 -12.20 -4.55
N ARG A 102 4.72 -11.10 -4.52
CA ARG A 102 5.21 -9.78 -4.92
C ARG A 102 6.10 -9.13 -3.86
N ILE A 103 5.80 -9.31 -2.58
CA ILE A 103 6.38 -8.50 -1.50
C ILE A 103 7.40 -9.29 -0.68
N LEU A 104 7.10 -10.54 -0.32
CA LEU A 104 7.96 -11.33 0.56
C LEU A 104 9.39 -11.51 0.02
N PRO A 105 9.61 -11.84 -1.27
CA PRO A 105 10.97 -12.08 -1.77
C PRO A 105 11.86 -10.84 -1.63
N LEU A 106 11.35 -9.67 -2.06
CA LEU A 106 12.11 -8.43 -2.01
C LEU A 106 12.25 -7.92 -0.57
N TYR A 107 11.20 -8.08 0.25
CA TYR A 107 11.23 -7.69 1.65
C TYR A 107 12.30 -8.46 2.43
N TYR A 108 12.27 -9.79 2.39
CA TYR A 108 13.24 -10.60 3.12
C TYR A 108 14.65 -10.46 2.56
N PHE A 109 14.79 -10.25 1.25
CA PHE A 109 16.08 -9.91 0.66
C PHE A 109 16.62 -8.59 1.23
N ALA A 110 15.80 -7.54 1.30
CA ALA A 110 16.19 -6.26 1.89
C ALA A 110 16.50 -6.39 3.39
N VAL A 111 15.68 -7.12 4.16
CA VAL A 111 15.96 -7.39 5.58
C VAL A 111 17.31 -8.09 5.74
N LEU A 112 17.59 -9.12 4.95
CA LEU A 112 18.85 -9.87 5.00
C LEU A 112 20.04 -8.95 4.72
N ILE A 113 20.00 -8.19 3.62
CA ILE A 113 21.09 -7.29 3.23
C ILE A 113 21.31 -6.22 4.30
N LEU A 114 20.25 -5.58 4.77
CA LEU A 114 20.35 -4.54 5.79
C LEU A 114 20.85 -5.10 7.12
N SER A 115 20.40 -6.29 7.52
CA SER A 115 20.83 -6.93 8.77
C SER A 115 22.29 -7.36 8.73
N ILE A 116 22.86 -7.68 7.56
CA ILE A 116 24.27 -8.09 7.45
C ILE A 116 25.19 -6.87 7.30
N PHE A 117 24.83 -5.92 6.43
CA PHE A 117 25.76 -4.88 5.99
C PHE A 117 25.57 -3.52 6.66
N VAL A 118 24.37 -3.22 7.18
CA VAL A 118 24.05 -1.88 7.70
C VAL A 118 23.74 -1.91 9.20
N TYR A 119 22.99 -2.92 9.66
CA TYR A 119 22.53 -3.07 11.03
C TYR A 119 22.92 -4.45 11.62
N PRO A 120 24.20 -4.84 11.64
CA PRO A 120 24.65 -6.15 12.13
C PRO A 120 24.25 -6.43 13.59
N ASP A 121 24.06 -5.38 14.39
CA ASP A 121 23.63 -5.50 15.78
C ASP A 121 22.26 -6.16 15.93
N VAL A 122 21.39 -6.11 14.91
CA VAL A 122 20.07 -6.76 14.94
C VAL A 122 20.16 -8.29 15.01
N LEU A 123 21.30 -8.87 14.59
CA LEU A 123 21.54 -10.32 14.59
C LEU A 123 22.02 -10.84 15.94
N LYS A 124 22.42 -9.95 16.87
CA LYS A 124 22.83 -10.34 18.23
C LYS A 124 21.64 -10.95 18.98
N PHE A 125 21.90 -11.98 19.79
CA PHE A 125 20.87 -12.71 20.54
C PHE A 125 19.97 -11.79 21.38
N ASP A 126 20.56 -10.76 22.01
CA ASP A 126 19.83 -9.78 22.81
C ASP A 126 18.75 -9.01 22.01
N ASN A 127 18.89 -8.97 20.68
CA ASN A 127 18.02 -8.24 19.76
C ASN A 127 17.08 -9.14 18.94
N TRP A 128 17.04 -10.45 19.21
CA TRP A 128 16.19 -11.37 18.44
C TRP A 128 14.69 -11.05 18.53
N GLY A 129 14.22 -10.53 19.66
CA GLY A 129 12.83 -10.07 19.79
C GLY A 129 12.50 -8.94 18.79
N TYR A 130 13.49 -8.11 18.47
CA TYR A 130 13.36 -7.06 17.46
C TYR A 130 13.38 -7.63 16.04
N LEU A 131 14.34 -8.53 15.74
CA LEU A 131 14.41 -9.20 14.45
C LEU A 131 13.11 -9.96 14.14
N LEU A 132 12.52 -10.61 15.15
CA LEU A 132 11.22 -11.28 15.03
C LEU A 132 10.12 -10.31 14.62
N ARG A 133 10.08 -9.10 15.20
CA ARG A 133 9.07 -8.09 14.84
C ARG A 133 9.20 -7.65 13.38
N VAL A 134 10.43 -7.47 12.90
CA VAL A 134 10.70 -7.19 11.48
C VAL A 134 10.22 -8.36 10.61
N CYS A 135 10.66 -9.58 10.91
CA CYS A 135 10.29 -10.77 10.11
C CYS A 135 8.79 -11.10 10.11
N THR A 136 8.04 -10.69 11.15
CA THR A 136 6.61 -10.95 11.30
C THR A 136 5.71 -9.78 10.88
N PHE A 137 6.26 -8.72 10.27
CA PHE A 137 5.49 -7.53 9.88
C PHE A 137 4.76 -6.87 11.06
N THR A 138 5.35 -6.93 12.26
CA THR A 138 4.86 -6.26 13.48
C THR A 138 5.80 -5.15 13.95
N TYR A 139 6.81 -4.83 13.14
CA TYR A 139 7.77 -3.77 13.43
C TYR A 139 7.11 -2.39 13.38
N ASN A 140 7.25 -1.65 14.47
CA ASN A 140 6.90 -0.24 14.57
C ASN A 140 7.98 0.49 15.39
N PRO A 141 8.74 1.43 14.79
CA PRO A 141 9.81 2.17 15.48
C PRO A 141 9.29 3.10 16.57
N TYR A 142 8.00 3.47 16.55
CA TYR A 142 7.41 4.44 17.47
C TYR A 142 6.77 3.82 18.73
N ILE A 143 6.60 2.49 18.77
CA ILE A 143 5.86 1.79 19.84
C ILE A 143 6.78 1.13 20.89
N ALA A 144 8.10 1.13 20.67
CA ALA A 144 9.03 0.59 21.66
C ALA A 144 10.38 1.31 21.64
N SER A 145 10.90 1.62 22.82
CA SER A 145 12.30 2.00 23.07
C SER A 145 13.20 0.83 22.67
N SER A 146 13.43 0.68 21.36
CA SER A 146 14.24 -0.40 20.85
C SER A 146 15.71 0.00 20.97
N PRO A 147 16.57 -0.85 21.55
CA PRO A 147 18.00 -0.54 21.71
C PRO A 147 18.73 -0.45 20.36
N VAL A 148 18.10 -0.93 19.27
CA VAL A 148 18.65 -0.91 17.92
C VAL A 148 17.68 -0.20 16.98
N ALA A 149 18.17 0.85 16.31
CA ALA A 149 17.49 1.48 15.19
C ALA A 149 17.75 0.66 13.92
N PHE A 150 16.73 -0.01 13.40
CA PHE A 150 16.69 -0.51 12.03
C PHE A 150 16.02 0.55 11.16
N ASN A 151 15.99 0.34 9.85
CA ASN A 151 15.42 1.31 8.94
C ASN A 151 13.92 1.55 9.25
N ASP A 152 13.60 2.77 9.69
CA ASP A 152 12.25 3.14 10.13
C ASP A 152 11.21 2.87 9.05
N VAL A 153 11.55 3.04 7.77
CA VAL A 153 10.62 2.90 6.62
C VAL A 153 9.90 1.54 6.60
N PHE A 154 10.49 0.50 7.18
CA PHE A 154 9.89 -0.84 7.30
C PHE A 154 8.56 -0.87 8.06
N TRP A 155 8.26 0.14 8.88
CA TRP A 155 6.96 0.27 9.55
C TRP A 155 5.81 0.33 8.52
N SER A 156 6.01 1.08 7.43
CA SER A 156 4.98 1.28 6.42
C SER A 156 4.67 0.00 5.64
N LEU A 157 5.69 -0.82 5.37
CA LEU A 157 5.56 -2.15 4.77
C LEU A 157 4.85 -3.13 5.70
N SER A 158 5.17 -3.11 7.00
CA SER A 158 4.46 -3.90 8.01
C SER A 158 2.97 -3.57 8.01
N THR A 159 2.62 -2.28 8.01
CA THR A 159 1.23 -1.82 7.92
C THR A 159 0.55 -2.24 6.61
N GLU A 160 1.26 -2.20 5.47
CA GLU A 160 0.70 -2.66 4.19
C GLU A 160 0.36 -4.16 4.20
N VAL A 161 1.21 -5.00 4.79
CA VAL A 161 0.94 -6.43 4.94
C VAL A 161 -0.24 -6.69 5.89
N GLN A 162 -0.33 -5.95 6.99
CA GLN A 162 -1.49 -6.00 7.88
C GLN A 162 -2.78 -5.64 7.12
N PHE A 163 -2.77 -4.65 6.22
CA PHE A 163 -3.92 -4.35 5.37
C PHE A 163 -4.29 -5.51 4.43
N TYR A 164 -3.34 -6.26 3.89
CA TYR A 164 -3.67 -7.44 3.07
C TYR A 164 -4.41 -8.51 3.86
N ILE A 165 -4.05 -8.69 5.12
CA ILE A 165 -4.74 -9.63 5.99
C ILE A 165 -6.13 -9.09 6.30
N LEU A 166 -6.27 -7.81 6.65
CA LEU A 166 -7.53 -7.22 7.10
C LEU A 166 -8.57 -6.99 6.01
N VAL A 167 -8.18 -6.62 4.79
CA VAL A 167 -9.12 -6.22 3.72
C VAL A 167 -10.20 -7.27 3.40
N PRO A 168 -9.87 -8.56 3.23
CA PRO A 168 -10.89 -9.59 2.99
C PRO A 168 -11.95 -9.66 4.09
N PHE A 169 -11.54 -9.53 5.36
CA PHE A 169 -12.45 -9.55 6.50
C PHE A 169 -13.32 -8.30 6.54
N ILE A 170 -12.70 -7.12 6.35
CA ILE A 170 -13.43 -5.85 6.27
C ILE A 170 -14.44 -5.90 5.13
N TYR A 171 -14.06 -6.37 3.95
CA TYR A 171 -14.96 -6.48 2.80
C TYR A 171 -16.16 -7.40 3.08
N ASN A 172 -15.92 -8.58 3.66
CA ASN A 172 -16.98 -9.52 4.00
C ASN A 172 -17.91 -8.97 5.10
N LEU A 173 -17.36 -8.28 6.10
CA LEU A 173 -18.15 -7.61 7.13
C LEU A 173 -18.97 -6.46 6.53
N SER A 174 -18.37 -5.62 5.69
CA SER A 174 -19.04 -4.52 5.00
C SER A 174 -20.15 -5.02 4.07
N LYS A 175 -19.99 -6.16 3.40
CA LYS A 175 -21.07 -6.78 2.60
C LYS A 175 -22.29 -7.09 3.46
N SER A 176 -22.09 -7.62 4.67
CA SER A 176 -23.17 -7.91 5.62
C SER A 176 -23.87 -6.63 6.14
N LEU A 177 -23.10 -5.56 6.36
CA LEU A 177 -23.59 -4.29 6.91
C LEU A 177 -24.25 -3.37 5.87
N VAL A 178 -23.69 -3.28 4.66
CA VAL A 178 -24.17 -2.39 3.58
C VAL A 178 -25.48 -2.89 2.97
N PHE A 179 -25.72 -4.20 2.95
CA PHE A 179 -27.00 -4.77 2.54
C PHE A 179 -28.11 -4.60 3.59
N LYS A 180 -27.80 -4.13 4.80
CA LYS A 180 -28.77 -3.61 5.78
C LYS A 180 -28.65 -2.09 5.83
N GLN A 181 -29.30 -1.40 4.87
CA GLN A 181 -29.28 0.07 4.64
C GLN A 181 -29.28 0.95 5.91
N LYS A 182 -29.87 0.50 7.03
CA LYS A 182 -29.92 1.24 8.30
C LYS A 182 -28.58 1.37 9.05
N HIS A 183 -27.57 0.55 8.76
CA HIS A 183 -26.32 0.51 9.57
C HIS A 183 -25.19 1.38 8.99
N VAL A 184 -25.21 1.68 7.69
CA VAL A 184 -24.17 2.51 7.04
C VAL A 184 -24.19 3.93 7.60
N ILE A 185 -25.39 4.48 7.83
CA ILE A 185 -25.58 5.82 8.43
C ILE A 185 -25.10 5.82 9.89
N ALA A 186 -25.43 4.77 10.66
CA ALA A 186 -25.01 4.67 12.07
C ALA A 186 -23.49 4.53 12.22
N THR A 187 -22.81 3.81 11.32
CA THR A 187 -21.36 3.62 11.40
C THR A 187 -20.59 4.87 10.97
N ALA A 188 -21.11 5.63 10.00
CA ALA A 188 -20.53 6.91 9.60
C ALA A 188 -20.69 7.98 10.68
N ILE A 189 -21.79 7.96 11.44
CA ILE A 189 -22.04 8.87 12.58
C ILE A 189 -21.19 8.50 13.80
N LEU A 190 -20.85 7.22 14.01
CA LEU A 190 -20.06 6.78 15.18
C LEU A 190 -18.54 7.01 15.02
N ILE A 191 -18.09 7.32 13.80
CA ILE A 191 -16.67 7.56 13.47
C ILE A 191 -16.35 9.06 13.38
N ILE A 192 -17.36 9.93 13.43
CA ILE A 192 -17.25 11.40 13.57
C ILE A 192 -17.35 11.76 15.04
#